data_AF-A0A0G1JQW5-F1
#
_entry.id   AF-A0A0G1JQW5-F1
#
_cell.length_a   1.000
_cell.length_b   1.000
_cell.length_c   1.000
_cell.angle_alpha   90.00
_cell.angle_beta   90.00
_cell.angle_gamma   90.00
#
_symmetry.space_group_name_H-M   'P 1'
#
loop_
_entity.id
_entity.type
_entity.pdbx_description
1 polymer ?
#
loop_
_entity_poly.entity_id
_entity_poly.type
_entity_poly.pdbx_seq_one_letter_code
_entity_poly.pdbx_strand_id
1 'polypeptide(L)' 'MENEKNKGQKLLPLAFEVGWTIALPLVGLALLGRWLDKIFQANPIFFLTGTILAITISTIIVIKKANEAIS' A
#
# COMPACT_ATOMS: atom_id res chain seq x y z
N MET A 1 -1.52 33.83 -15.71
CA MET A 1 -0.99 33.29 -14.43
C MET A 1 -1.86 32.09 -14.09
N GLU A 2 -1.37 30.88 -14.34
CA GLU A 2 -2.13 29.65 -14.10
C GLU A 2 -2.29 29.47 -12.58
N ASN A 3 -3.54 29.37 -12.15
CA ASN A 3 -3.98 29.53 -10.77
C ASN A 3 -3.42 28.40 -9.87
N GLU A 4 -2.50 28.72 -8.96
CA GLU A 4 -1.80 27.72 -8.11
C GLU A 4 -2.75 26.87 -7.24
N LYS A 5 -3.98 27.35 -7.02
CA LYS A 5 -5.05 26.58 -6.36
C LYS A 5 -5.45 25.29 -7.10
N ASN A 6 -5.18 25.18 -8.41
CA ASN A 6 -5.52 23.98 -9.20
C ASN A 6 -4.51 22.84 -9.06
N LYS A 7 -3.23 23.13 -8.77
CA LYS A 7 -2.20 22.08 -8.69
C LYS A 7 -2.40 21.19 -7.47
N GLY A 8 -2.67 21.78 -6.30
CA GLY A 8 -2.94 21.01 -5.07
C GLY A 8 -4.20 20.14 -5.18
N GLN A 9 -5.24 20.63 -5.85
CA GLN A 9 -6.49 19.88 -6.07
C GLN A 9 -6.32 18.73 -7.06
N LYS A 10 -5.42 18.84 -8.05
CA LYS A 10 -5.09 17.74 -8.98
C LYS A 10 -4.23 16.63 -8.35
N LEU A 11 -3.42 16.95 -7.34
CA LEU A 11 -2.53 15.99 -6.69
C LEU A 11 -3.22 15.13 -5.62
N LEU A 12 -4.29 15.66 -5.01
CA LEU A 12 -5.12 14.95 -4.03
C LEU A 12 -5.68 13.59 -4.52
N PRO A 13 -6.38 13.50 -5.66
CA PRO A 13 -6.92 12.23 -6.13
C PRO A 13 -5.82 11.22 -6.45
N LEU A 14 -4.69 11.68 -7.00
CA LEU A 14 -3.54 10.84 -7.28
C LEU A 14 -2.91 10.27 -5.99
N ALA A 15 -2.71 11.12 -4.99
CA ALA A 15 -2.20 10.70 -3.69
C ALA A 15 -3.16 9.70 -3.01
N PHE A 16 -4.47 9.87 -3.17
CA PHE A 16 -5.47 8.96 -2.61
C PHE A 16 -5.46 7.59 -3.31
N GLU A 17 -5.33 7.56 -4.64
CA GLU A 17 -5.24 6.31 -5.40
C GLU A 17 -3.97 5.52 -5.04
N VAL A 18 -2.82 6.20 -4.95
CA VAL A 18 -1.55 5.59 -4.54
C VAL A 18 -1.63 5.12 -3.08
N GLY A 19 -2.16 5.96 -2.20
CA GLY A 19 -2.36 5.64 -0.79
C GLY A 19 -3.23 4.41 -0.59
N TRP A 20 -4.35 4.29 -1.32
CA TRP A 20 -5.22 3.12 -1.25
C TRP A 20 -4.55 1.84 -1.77
N THR A 21 -3.80 1.97 -2.87
CA THR A 21 -3.05 0.85 -3.47
C THR A 21 -2.02 0.25 -2.52
N ILE A 22 -1.43 1.07 -1.65
CA ILE A 22 -0.46 0.64 -0.64
C ILE A 22 -1.16 0.18 0.64
N ALA A 23 -2.16 0.93 1.11
CA ALA A 23 -2.86 0.66 2.37
C ALA A 23 -3.63 -0.67 2.34
N LEU A 24 -4.26 -1.01 1.21
CA LEU A 24 -5.07 -2.22 1.08
C LEU A 24 -4.26 -3.51 1.33
N PRO A 25 -3.13 -3.79 0.64
CA PRO A 25 -2.30 -4.95 0.91
C PRO A 25 -1.62 -4.90 2.29
N LEU A 26 -1.16 -3.73 2.74
CA LEU A 26 -0.55 -3.59 4.08
C LEU A 26 -1.51 -3.94 5.20
N VAL A 27 -2.66 -3.28 5.26
CA VAL A 27 -3.64 -3.50 6.32
C VAL A 27 -4.24 -4.90 6.20
N GLY A 28 -4.56 -5.35 4.98
CA GLY A 28 -5.11 -6.67 4.73
C GLY A 28 -4.19 -7.80 5.21
N LEU A 29 -2.92 -7.80 4.78
CA LEU A 29 -1.97 -8.86 5.15
C LEU A 29 -1.49 -8.74 6.60
N ALA A 30 -1.35 -7.52 7.14
CA ALA A 30 -1.01 -7.35 8.54
C ALA A 30 -2.13 -7.84 9.47
N LEU A 31 -3.40 -7.54 9.17
CA LEU A 31 -4.54 -8.05 9.93
C LEU A 31 -4.68 -9.57 9.79
N LEU A 32 -4.54 -10.10 8.58
CA LEU A 32 -4.57 -11.54 8.33
C LEU A 32 -3.43 -12.24 9.08
N GLY A 33 -2.21 -11.71 9.02
CA GLY A 33 -1.06 -12.23 9.76
C GLY A 33 -1.30 -12.22 11.27
N ARG A 34 -1.83 -11.12 11.82
CA ARG A 34 -2.17 -11.02 13.24
C ARG A 34 -3.27 -11.99 13.66
N TRP A 35 -4.24 -12.24 12.78
CA TRP A 35 -5.30 -13.20 13.03
C TRP A 35 -4.76 -14.63 13.05
N LEU A 36 -3.87 -14.97 12.12
CA LEU A 36 -3.17 -16.27 12.11
C LEU A 36 -2.28 -16.45 13.34
N ASP A 37 -1.50 -15.42 13.74
CA ASP A 37 -0.68 -15.45 14.96
C ASP A 37 -1.53 -15.80 16.19
N LYS A 38 -2.75 -15.22 16.30
CA LYS A 38 -3.68 -15.53 17.40
C LYS A 38 -4.21 -16.97 17.36
N ILE A 39 -4.51 -17.50 16.17
CA ILE A 39 -5.05 -18.86 16.01
C ILE A 39 -3.99 -19.89 16.35
N PHE A 40 -2.78 -19.72 15.83
CA PHE A 40 -1.69 -20.68 15.99
C PHE A 40 -0.91 -20.51 17.30
N GLN A 41 -1.29 -19.55 18.16
CA GLN A 41 -0.50 -19.11 19.33
C GLN A 41 0.97 -18.87 18.96
N ALA A 42 1.21 -18.44 17.73
CA ALA A 42 2.54 -18.15 17.26
C ALA A 42 2.98 -16.82 17.85
N ASN A 43 4.29 -16.70 18.13
CA ASN A 43 4.94 -15.40 18.22
C ASN A 43 4.62 -14.59 16.95
N PRO A 44 4.70 -13.23 16.96
CA PRO A 44 4.14 -12.33 15.92
C PRO A 44 4.82 -12.41 14.54
N ILE A 45 5.05 -13.62 14.05
CA ILE A 45 5.82 -14.02 12.89
C ILE A 45 4.93 -13.91 11.65
N PHE A 46 3.66 -14.32 11.72
CA PHE A 46 2.74 -14.16 10.59
C PHE A 46 2.41 -12.69 10.34
N PHE A 47 2.30 -11.86 11.40
CA PHE A 47 2.21 -10.42 11.28
C PHE A 47 3.45 -9.80 10.62
N LEU A 48 4.65 -10.17 11.07
CA LEU A 48 5.92 -9.68 10.53
C LEU A 48 6.10 -10.07 9.06
N THR A 49 5.91 -11.35 8.74
CA THR A 49 6.05 -11.87 7.37
C THR A 49 4.97 -11.33 6.44
N GLY A 50 3.72 -11.23 6.91
CA GLY A 50 2.62 -10.60 6.19
C GLY A 50 2.89 -9.12 5.87
N THR A 51 3.48 -8.38 6.82
CA THR A 51 3.86 -6.98 6.61
C THR A 51 4.98 -6.85 5.57
N ILE A 52 6.02 -7.69 5.64
CA ILE A 52 7.12 -7.70 4.65
C ILE A 52 6.59 -8.06 3.25
N LEU A 53 5.71 -9.05 3.16
CA LEU A 53 5.05 -9.43 1.91
C LEU A 53 4.21 -8.27 1.36
N ALA A 54 3.46 -7.59 2.21
CA ALA A 54 2.67 -6.44 1.79
C ALA A 54 3.52 -5.29 1.25
N ILE A 55 4.66 -4.99 1.88
CA ILE A 55 5.60 -3.98 1.39
C ILE A 55 6.15 -4.39 0.02
N THR A 56 6.53 -5.66 -0.14
CA THR A 56 7.04 -6.20 -1.40
C THR A 56 5.99 -6.09 -2.52
N ILE A 57 4.77 -6.55 -2.25
CA ILE A 57 3.65 -6.48 -3.21
C ILE A 57 3.34 -5.03 -3.58
N SER A 58 3.26 -4.14 -2.58
CA SER A 58 3.00 -2.71 -2.81
C SER A 58 4.08 -2.09 -3.68
N THR A 59 5.35 -2.42 -3.43
CA THR A 59 6.49 -1.91 -4.20
C THR A 59 6.40 -2.35 -5.67
N ILE A 60 6.09 -3.63 -5.92
CA ILE A 60 5.93 -4.17 -7.28
C ILE A 60 4.78 -3.46 -8.01
N ILE A 61 3.63 -3.28 -7.34
CA ILE A 61 2.46 -2.61 -7.94
C ILE A 61 2.79 -1.16 -8.29
N VAL A 62 3.45 -0.44 -7.39
CA VAL A 62 3.85 0.95 -7.60
C VAL A 62 4.83 1.06 -8.77
N ILE A 63 5.85 0.20 -8.84
CA ILE A 63 6.81 0.17 -9.96
C ILE A 63 6.09 -0.12 -11.28
N LYS A 64 5.16 -1.09 -11.29
CA LYS A 64 4.38 -1.43 -12.49
C LYS A 64 3.53 -0.24 -12.96
N LYS A 65 2.80 0.40 -12.04
CA LYS A 65 2.02 1.62 -12.33
C LYS A 65 2.90 2.77 -12.83
N ALA A 66 4.09 2.94 -12.25
CA ALA A 66 5.03 3.98 -12.67
C ALA A 66 5.52 3.74 -14.10
N ASN A 67 5.88 2.50 -14.44
CA ASN A 67 6.28 2.14 -15.81
C ASN A 67 5.14 2.33 -16.82
N GLU A 68 3.90 1.94 -16.45
CA GLU A 68 2.70 2.17 -17.28
C GLU A 68 2.39 3.66 -17.49
N ALA A 69 2.75 4.54 -16.55
CA ALA A 69 2.52 5.97 -16.67
C ALA A 69 3.59 6.68 -17.53
N ILE A 70 4.75 6.07 -17.72
CA ILE A 70 5.90 6.63 -18.46
C ILE A 70 5.96 6.07 -19.90
N SER A 71 5.46 4.85 -20.13
CA SER A 71 5.44 4.19 -21.44
C SER A 71 4.24 4.58 -22.30
#